data_AF-A0A524P1K7-F1
#
_entry.id   AF-A0A524P1K7-F1
#
_cell.length_a   1.000
_cell.length_b   1.000
_cell.length_c   1.000
_cell.angle_alpha   90.00
_cell.angle_beta   90.00
_cell.angle_gamma   90.00
#
_symmetry.space_group_name_H-M   'P 1'
#
loop_
_entity.id
_entity.type
_entity.pdbx_description
1 polymer ?
#
loop_
_entity_poly.entity_id
_entity_poly.type
_entity_poly.pdbx_seq_one_letter_code
_entity_poly.pdbx_strand_id
1 'polypeptide(L)' 'NDPNVVLGAAETRFLKPVRRGDRLVASAQTVGSEGRKREVRVEATVNSDTVFEGTFTCFVLERHVLGDTGSE' A
#
# COMPACT_ATOMS: atom_id res chain seq x y z
N ASN A 1 5.38 -7.75 -8.82
CA ASN A 1 5.92 -7.17 -7.59
C ASN A 1 7.32 -6.69 -7.91
N ASP A 2 7.59 -5.39 -7.78
CA ASP A 2 8.88 -4.78 -8.13
C ASP A 2 9.75 -4.71 -6.86
N PRO A 3 11.01 -5.20 -6.90
CA PRO A 3 11.85 -5.33 -5.71
C PRO A 3 12.30 -3.98 -5.13
N ASN A 4 12.17 -2.88 -5.87
CA ASN A 4 12.64 -1.56 -5.45
C ASN A 4 11.49 -0.63 -5.05
N VAL A 5 10.27 -1.15 -4.86
CA VAL A 5 9.13 -0.36 -4.40
C VAL A 5 9.14 -0.17 -2.89
N VAL A 6 8.94 1.07 -2.46
CA VAL A 6 8.74 1.45 -1.05
C VAL A 6 7.47 2.29 -0.88
N LEU A 7 6.88 2.27 0.32
CA LEU A 7 5.77 3.15 0.71
C LEU A 7 6.33 4.47 1.27
N GLY A 8 5.94 5.60 0.67
CA GLY A 8 6.32 6.93 1.13
C GLY A 8 5.25 7.61 2.00
N ALA A 9 3.98 7.29 1.79
CA ALA A 9 2.87 7.81 2.58
C ALA A 9 1.66 6.89 2.51
N ALA A 10 0.78 6.98 3.52
CA ALA A 10 -0.52 6.32 3.54
C ALA A 10 -1.56 7.26 4.16
N GLU A 11 -2.65 7.49 3.44
CA GLU A 11 -3.86 8.12 3.99
C GLU A 11 -4.93 7.03 4.10
N THR A 12 -5.41 6.77 5.32
CA THR A 12 -6.25 5.59 5.60
C THR A 12 -7.44 5.93 6.49
N ARG A 13 -8.54 5.21 6.29
CA ARG A 13 -9.74 5.27 7.13
C ARG A 13 -10.14 3.88 7.58
N PHE A 14 -10.35 3.74 8.88
CA PHE A 14 -10.86 2.52 9.52
C PHE A 14 -12.36 2.70 9.75
N LEU A 15 -13.16 2.23 8.79
CA LEU A 15 -14.60 2.52 8.75
C LEU A 15 -15.37 1.69 9.79
N LYS A 16 -14.94 0.45 10.03
CA LYS A 16 -15.60 -0.49 10.95
C LYS A 16 -14.56 -1.37 11.66
N PRO A 17 -14.79 -1.76 12.92
CA PRO A 17 -13.93 -2.72 13.61
C PRO A 17 -14.07 -4.12 13.00
N VAL A 18 -12.98 -4.90 13.04
CA VAL A 18 -12.95 -6.32 12.67
C VAL A 18 -12.71 -7.18 13.90
N ARG A 19 -13.03 -8.47 13.81
CA ARG A 19 -12.88 -9.45 14.89
C ARG A 19 -11.89 -10.54 14.52
N ARG A 20 -11.29 -11.16 15.54
CA ARG A 20 -10.47 -12.36 15.36
C ARG A 20 -11.32 -13.46 14.70
N GLY A 21 -10.82 -14.01 13.60
CA GLY A 21 -11.53 -15.02 12.81
C GLY A 21 -12.22 -14.45 11.57
N ASP A 22 -12.34 -13.13 11.43
CA ASP A 22 -12.85 -12.53 10.21
C ASP A 22 -11.89 -12.77 9.05
N ARG A 23 -12.45 -13.11 7.87
CA ARG A 23 -11.70 -13.14 6.62
C ARG A 23 -11.78 -11.76 5.96
N LEU A 24 -10.68 -11.03 6.05
CA LEU A 24 -10.52 -9.73 5.38
C LEU A 24 -9.96 -9.93 3.97
N VAL A 25 -10.60 -9.32 2.98
CA VAL A 25 -10.14 -9.30 1.58
C VAL A 25 -9.77 -7.87 1.21
N ALA A 26 -8.48 -7.61 1.02
CA ALA A 26 -7.98 -6.34 0.54
C ALA A 26 -7.80 -6.39 -0.99
N SER A 27 -8.37 -5.43 -1.70
CA SER A 27 -8.16 -5.21 -3.13
C SER A 27 -7.44 -3.87 -3.33
N ALA A 28 -6.53 -3.83 -4.28
CA ALA A 28 -5.70 -2.67 -4.55
C ALA A 28 -5.66 -2.38 -6.05
N GLN A 29 -5.69 -1.11 -6.41
CA GLN A 29 -5.60 -0.64 -7.79
C GLN A 29 -4.69 0.58 -7.87
N THR A 30 -3.77 0.58 -8.83
CA THR A 30 -2.99 1.78 -9.17
C THR A 30 -3.90 2.76 -9.88
N VAL A 31 -4.13 3.92 -9.27
CA VAL A 31 -5.01 4.98 -9.80
C VAL A 31 -4.24 6.14 -10.41
N GLY A 32 -2.93 6.22 -10.17
CA GLY A 32 -2.07 7.25 -10.76
C GLY A 32 -0.61 6.85 -10.82
N SER A 33 0.12 7.44 -11.77
CA SER A 33 1.57 7.28 -11.91
C SER A 33 2.21 8.56 -12.41
N GLU A 34 3.25 9.02 -11.71
CA GLU A 34 4.02 10.21 -12.08
C GLU A 34 5.50 9.95 -11.81
N GLY A 35 6.30 9.85 -12.88
CA GLY A 35 7.72 9.46 -12.77
C GLY A 35 7.88 8.14 -12.01
N ARG A 36 8.54 8.19 -10.84
CA ARG A 36 8.74 7.04 -9.94
C ARG A 36 7.61 6.86 -8.91
N LYS A 37 6.71 7.84 -8.77
CA LYS A 37 5.57 7.80 -7.87
C LYS A 37 4.43 6.96 -8.45
N ARG A 38 3.77 6.17 -7.61
CA ARG A 38 2.53 5.45 -7.90
C ARG A 38 1.54 5.77 -6.78
N GLU A 39 0.30 6.03 -7.16
CA GLU A 39 -0.81 6.17 -6.23
C GLU A 39 -1.68 4.92 -6.30
N VAL A 40 -1.86 4.26 -5.17
CA VAL A 40 -2.54 2.97 -5.07
C VAL A 40 -3.72 3.10 -4.13
N ARG A 41 -4.94 2.97 -4.66
CA ARG A 41 -6.16 2.92 -3.85
C ARG A 41 -6.38 1.49 -3.36
N VAL A 42 -6.67 1.35 -2.08
CA VAL A 42 -6.93 0.07 -1.41
C VAL A 42 -8.29 0.13 -0.74
N GLU A 43 -9.06 -0.95 -0.90
CA GLU A 43 -10.29 -1.20 -0.17
C GLU A 43 -10.17 -2.58 0.49
N ALA A 44 -10.60 -2.71 1.75
CA ALA A 44 -10.74 -4.01 2.37
C ALA A 44 -12.16 -4.28 2.86
N THR A 45 -12.62 -5.52 2.63
CA THR A 45 -13.96 -5.98 2.98
C THR A 45 -13.94 -7.18 3.92
N VAL A 46 -14.98 -7.32 4.74
CA VAL A 46 -15.31 -8.52 5.52
C VAL A 46 -16.78 -8.83 5.25
N ASN A 47 -17.12 -10.04 4.81
CA ASN A 47 -18.49 -10.41 4.42
C ASN A 47 -19.15 -9.40 3.46
N SER A 48 -18.37 -8.85 2.52
CA SER A 48 -18.77 -7.80 1.57
C SER A 48 -19.01 -6.40 2.16
N ASP A 49 -18.83 -6.20 3.47
CA ASP A 49 -18.82 -4.88 4.08
C ASP A 49 -17.44 -4.24 3.96
N THR A 50 -17.34 -3.04 3.39
CA THR A 50 -16.10 -2.26 3.44
C THR A 50 -15.80 -1.85 4.87
N VAL A 51 -14.64 -2.28 5.37
CA VAL A 51 -14.16 -2.03 6.75
C VAL A 51 -12.96 -1.07 6.77
N PHE A 52 -12.28 -0.93 5.63
CA PHE A 52 -11.09 -0.10 5.48
C PHE A 52 -11.02 0.45 4.06
N GLU A 53 -10.57 1.69 3.95
CA GLU A 53 -10.15 2.29 2.69
C GLU A 53 -8.88 3.11 2.88
N GLY A 54 -8.08 3.24 1.83
CA GLY A 54 -6.92 4.10 1.87
C GLY A 54 -6.27 4.35 0.52
N THR A 55 -5.45 5.38 0.48
CA THR A 55 -4.58 5.71 -0.64
C THR A 55 -3.12 5.60 -0.17
N PHE A 56 -2.36 4.76 -0.85
CA PHE A 56 -0.94 4.55 -0.60
C PHE A 56 -0.12 5.22 -1.68
N THR A 57 0.86 6.03 -1.28
CA THR A 57 1.87 6.58 -2.20
C THR A 57 3.09 5.67 -2.19
N CYS A 58 3.37 5.04 -3.32
CA CYS A 58 4.51 4.16 -3.52
C CYS A 58 5.57 4.83 -4.42
N PHE A 59 6.84 4.53 -4.19
CA PHE A 59 7.94 4.97 -5.06
C PHE A 59 8.74 3.78 -5.55
N VAL A 60 9.01 3.70 -6.85
CA VAL A 60 9.93 2.73 -7.46
C VAL A 60 11.33 3.34 -7.48
N LEU A 61 12.26 2.79 -6.72
CA LEU A 61 13.63 3.28 -6.65
C LEU A 61 14.52 2.66 -7.75
N GLU A 62 15.64 3.32 -8.08
CA GLU A 62 16.63 2.77 -9.02
C GLU A 62 17.41 1.59 -8.44
N ARG A 63 17.55 1.55 -7.12
CA ARG A 63 18.22 0.50 -6.35
C ARG A 63 17.43 0.21 -5.10
N HIS A 64 17.65 -0.98 -4.54
CA HIS A 64 17.03 -1.39 -3.29
C HIS A 64 17.35 -0.39 -2.17
N VAL A 65 16.38 -0.07 -1.32
CA VAL A 65 16.51 0.96 -0.27
C VAL A 65 17.61 0.65 0.76
N LEU A 66 17.94 -0.63 0.92
CA LEU A 66 19.04 -1.11 1.80
C LEU A 66 20.33 -1.48 1.04
N GLY A 67 20.41 -1.24 -0.28
CA GLY A 67 21.63 -1.53 -1.02
C GLY A 67 22.75 -0.57 -0.61
N ASP A 68 23.97 -1.10 -0.44
CA ASP A 68 25.18 -0.44 0.08
C ASP A 68 25.08 1.08 0.21
N THR A 69 24.63 1.54 1.37
CA THR A 69 25.16 2.76 1.96
C THR A 69 26.65 2.50 2.14
N GLY A 70 27.48 3.12 1.32
CA GLY A 70 28.92 2.87 1.27
C GLY A 70 29.50 2.66 2.66
N SER A 71 30.10 1.50 2.87
CA SER A 71 31.00 1.26 3.99
C SER A 71 32.17 2.23 3.85
N GLU A 72 32.06 3.39 4.50
CA GLU A 72 33.21 4.20 4.92
C GLU A 72 33.81 3.63 6.21
#